data_AF-A0A9E0UGG4-F1
#
_entry.id   AF-A0A9E0UGG4-F1
#
_cell.length_a   1.000
_cell.length_b   1.000
_cell.length_c   1.000
_cell.angle_alpha   90.00
_cell.angle_beta   90.00
_cell.angle_gamma   90.00
#
_symmetry.space_group_name_H-M   'P 1'
#
loop_
_entity.id
_entity.type
_entity.pdbx_description
1 polymer ?
#
loop_
_entity_poly.entity_id
_entity_poly.type
_entity_poly.pdbx_seq_one_letter_code
_entity_poly.pdbx_strand_id
1 'polypeptide(L)'
;MSGENDYRITMAVAGFAEKDLSLEVKENILTVSGNRPDDTETAETKYLYRGIANRSFERKFQLADYVRVVDARLENGLLHVELRREIPEAMKPRKIDIRAAEGSRLIEAERTQAAA
;
A
#
# COMPACT_ATOMS: atom_id res chain seq x y z
N MET A 1 -11.15 -15.09 -4.60
CA MET A 1 -10.05 -14.69 -3.71
C MET A 1 -10.63 -14.75 -2.30
N SER A 2 -10.20 -15.71 -1.50
CA SER A 2 -10.86 -16.10 -0.25
C SER A 2 -9.81 -16.29 0.84
N GLY A 3 -8.94 -15.29 1.00
CA GLY A 3 -7.99 -15.21 2.10
C GLY A 3 -8.25 -13.94 2.90
N GLU A 4 -8.11 -14.00 4.22
CA GLU A 4 -8.25 -12.85 5.14
C GLU A 4 -7.29 -11.67 4.82
N ASN A 5 -6.30 -11.92 3.95
CA ASN A 5 -5.27 -10.97 3.53
C ASN A 5 -5.44 -10.44 2.10
N ASP A 6 -6.46 -10.89 1.35
CA ASP A 6 -6.73 -10.39 -0.01
C ASP A 6 -7.80 -9.29 0.04
N TYR A 7 -7.51 -8.13 -0.55
CA TYR A 7 -8.45 -7.02 -0.67
C TYR A 7 -8.56 -6.57 -2.12
N ARG A 8 -9.65 -5.85 -2.45
CA ARG A 8 -9.84 -5.29 -3.79
C ARG A 8 -10.47 -3.90 -3.71
N ILE A 9 -9.86 -2.95 -4.39
CA ILE A 9 -10.48 -1.67 -4.72
C ILE A 9 -11.16 -1.81 -6.08
N THR A 10 -12.41 -1.37 -6.21
CA THR A 10 -13.14 -1.33 -7.48
C THR A 10 -13.64 0.09 -7.74
N MET A 11 -13.31 0.64 -8.91
CA MET A 11 -13.65 2.01 -9.29
C MET A 11 -14.28 2.07 -10.66
N ALA A 12 -15.36 2.83 -10.81
CA ALA A 12 -15.92 3.15 -12.11
C ALA A 12 -15.02 4.17 -12.84
N VAL A 13 -14.52 3.76 -14.00
CA VAL A 13 -13.64 4.55 -14.88
C VAL A 13 -14.13 4.46 -16.33
N ALA A 14 -15.44 4.29 -16.52
CA ALA A 14 -16.05 4.14 -17.83
C ALA A 14 -15.67 5.30 -18.77
N GLY A 15 -15.18 4.94 -19.96
CA GLY A 15 -14.75 5.86 -21.01
C GLY A 15 -13.35 6.48 -20.81
N PHE A 16 -12.54 5.89 -19.93
CA PHE A 16 -11.07 5.97 -20.01
C PHE A 16 -10.55 4.69 -20.67
N ALA A 17 -9.57 4.82 -21.56
CA ALA A 17 -8.79 3.67 -22.02
C ALA A 17 -7.68 3.37 -21.01
N GLU A 18 -7.11 2.17 -21.05
CA GLU A 18 -5.99 1.77 -20.19
C GLU A 18 -4.82 2.77 -20.25
N LYS A 19 -4.49 3.24 -21.46
CA LYS A 19 -3.43 4.25 -21.70
C LYS A 19 -3.72 5.63 -21.09
N ASP A 20 -4.97 5.92 -20.76
CA ASP A 20 -5.40 7.20 -20.17
C ASP A 20 -5.43 7.13 -18.63
N LEU A 21 -5.13 5.96 -18.06
CA LEU A 21 -5.11 5.70 -16.63
C LEU A 21 -3.67 5.51 -16.14
N SER A 22 -3.39 5.98 -14.93
CA SER A 22 -2.12 5.75 -14.24
C SER A 22 -2.38 5.27 -12.81
N LEU A 23 -1.58 4.30 -12.37
CA LEU A 23 -1.57 3.78 -11.02
C LEU A 23 -0.14 3.85 -10.48
N GLU A 24 0.04 4.54 -9.37
CA GLU A 24 1.34 4.67 -8.71
C GLU A 24 1.19 4.44 -7.20
N VAL A 25 2.15 3.73 -6.61
CA VAL A 25 2.24 3.60 -5.15
C VAL A 25 3.50 4.31 -4.66
N LYS A 26 3.31 5.31 -3.79
CA LYS A 26 4.41 6.01 -3.13
C LYS A 26 4.07 6.18 -1.65
N GLU A 27 5.01 5.82 -0.77
CA GLU A 27 4.86 6.02 0.69
C GLU A 27 3.52 5.48 1.24
N ASN A 28 3.16 4.26 0.85
CA ASN A 28 1.89 3.60 1.21
C ASN A 28 0.63 4.32 0.69
N ILE A 29 0.75 5.25 -0.26
CA ILE A 29 -0.39 5.89 -0.93
C ILE A 29 -0.49 5.33 -2.33
N LEU A 30 -1.57 4.63 -2.62
CA LEU A 30 -1.97 4.28 -3.98
C LEU A 30 -2.70 5.47 -4.61
N THR A 31 -2.12 6.03 -5.65
CA THR A 31 -2.73 7.08 -6.47
C THR A 31 -3.24 6.45 -7.76
N VAL A 32 -4.52 6.64 -8.05
CA VAL A 32 -5.17 6.29 -9.32
C VAL A 32 -5.57 7.59 -9.99
N SER A 33 -5.02 7.86 -11.16
CA SER A 33 -5.38 9.03 -11.97
C SER A 33 -5.88 8.61 -13.34
N GLY A 34 -6.83 9.38 -13.86
CA GLY A 34 -7.27 9.29 -15.23
C GLY A 34 -7.13 10.65 -15.86
N ASN A 35 -6.36 10.73 -16.94
CA ASN A 35 -6.22 11.96 -17.71
C ASN A 35 -6.50 11.64 -19.16
N ARG A 36 -7.53 12.26 -19.72
CA ARG A 36 -7.72 12.25 -21.16
C ARG A 36 -6.96 13.47 -21.69
N PRO A 37 -6.10 13.34 -22.71
CA PRO A 37 -5.58 14.53 -23.38
C PRO A 37 -6.78 15.39 -23.74
N ASP A 38 -6.75 16.65 -23.28
CA ASP A 38 -7.84 17.58 -23.53
C ASP A 38 -8.20 17.47 -25.01
N ASP A 39 -9.50 17.37 -25.30
CA ASP A 39 -10.11 17.53 -26.61
C ASP A 39 -9.89 18.97 -27.14
N THR A 40 -8.65 19.45 -27.08
CA THR A 40 -8.17 20.71 -27.64
C THR A 40 -8.25 20.70 -29.16
N GLU A 41 -8.50 19.54 -29.78
CA GLU A 41 -8.85 19.44 -31.20
C GLU A 41 -10.34 19.66 -31.50
N THR A 42 -11.22 19.84 -30.51
CA THR A 42 -12.66 20.02 -30.77
C THR A 42 -13.28 21.24 -30.09
N ALA A 43 -12.61 22.38 -30.19
CA ALA A 43 -13.29 23.67 -30.13
C ALA A 43 -14.44 23.80 -31.17
N GLU A 44 -14.54 22.86 -32.14
CA GLU A 44 -15.57 22.82 -33.19
C GLU A 44 -16.60 21.69 -33.06
N THR A 45 -16.47 20.73 -32.13
CA THR A 45 -17.47 19.65 -32.02
C THR A 45 -18.67 20.10 -31.18
N LYS A 46 -19.75 20.49 -31.87
CA LYS A 46 -21.06 20.72 -31.26
C LYS A 46 -21.72 19.38 -30.94
N TYR A 47 -21.65 18.98 -29.68
CA TYR A 47 -22.45 17.87 -29.16
C TYR A 47 -23.93 18.27 -29.05
N LEU A 48 -24.84 17.46 -29.60
CA LEU A 48 -26.29 17.63 -29.39
C LEU A 48 -26.68 17.25 -27.94
N TYR A 49 -26.06 16.19 -27.40
CA TYR A 49 -26.21 15.77 -26.02
C TYR A 49 -24.96 15.01 -25.58
N ARG A 50 -24.41 15.36 -24.41
CA ARG A 50 -23.24 14.71 -23.80
C ARG A 50 -23.63 14.18 -22.43
N GLY A 51 -24.04 12.91 -22.39
CA GLY A 51 -24.52 12.25 -21.18
C GLY A 51 -23.44 11.95 -20.14
N ILE A 52 -22.17 11.87 -20.55
CA ILE A 52 -21.04 11.65 -19.64
C ILE A 52 -19.88 12.56 -20.05
N ALA A 53 -19.48 13.43 -19.13
CA ALA A 53 -18.29 14.25 -19.29
C ALA A 53 -17.14 13.59 -18.52
N ASN A 54 -16.31 12.85 -19.25
CA ASN A 54 -15.09 12.25 -18.67
C ASN A 54 -14.06 13.35 -18.44
N ARG A 55 -14.00 13.82 -17.19
CA ARG A 55 -13.03 14.81 -16.71
C ARG A 55 -11.86 14.08 -16.09
N SER A 56 -10.68 14.66 -16.21
CA SER A 56 -9.50 14.15 -15.52
C SER A 56 -9.75 14.07 -14.01
N PHE A 57 -9.23 13.01 -13.40
CA PHE A 57 -9.42 12.74 -11.98
C PHE A 57 -8.14 12.23 -11.34
N GLU A 58 -8.05 12.41 -10.02
CA GLU A 58 -7.07 11.77 -9.17
C GLU A 58 -7.78 11.26 -7.91
N ARG A 59 -7.49 10.03 -7.52
CA ARG A 59 -7.97 9.41 -6.28
C ARG A 59 -6.80 8.78 -5.54
N LYS A 60 -6.72 9.04 -4.25
CA LYS A 60 -5.66 8.54 -3.38
C LYS A 60 -6.26 7.63 -2.32
N PHE A 61 -5.63 6.48 -2.14
CA PHE A 61 -5.98 5.49 -1.13
C PHE A 61 -4.78 5.27 -0.22
N GLN A 62 -4.97 5.53 1.07
CA GLN A 62 -3.98 5.16 2.07
C GLN A 62 -4.00 3.64 2.25
N LEU A 63 -2.89 2.99 1.94
CA LEU A 63 -2.68 1.58 2.21
C LEU A 63 -2.22 1.41 3.66
N ALA A 64 -2.74 0.36 4.31
CA ALA A 64 -2.25 -0.05 5.61
C ALA A 64 -0.84 -0.65 5.51
N ASP A 65 -0.16 -0.74 6.65
CA ASP A 65 1.15 -1.37 6.69
C ASP A 65 1.10 -2.79 6.14
N TYR A 66 2.14 -3.14 5.38
CA TYR A 66 2.31 -4.44 4.77
C TYR A 66 1.28 -4.80 3.68
N VAL A 67 0.41 -3.86 3.29
CA VAL A 67 -0.49 -4.05 2.14
C VAL A 67 0.20 -3.58 0.87
N ARG A 68 0.13 -4.39 -0.19
CA ARG A 68 0.77 -4.13 -1.49
C ARG A 68 -0.21 -4.37 -2.63
N VAL A 69 -0.07 -3.62 -3.71
CA VAL A 69 -0.79 -3.89 -4.96
C VAL A 69 -0.16 -5.13 -5.61
N VAL A 70 -0.99 -6.11 -5.97
CA VAL A 70 -0.54 -7.36 -6.62
C VAL A 70 -0.96 -7.43 -8.08
N ASP A 71 -2.08 -6.82 -8.44
CA ASP A 71 -2.59 -6.81 -9.82
C ASP A 71 -3.54 -5.62 -10.02
N ALA A 72 -3.71 -5.20 -11.27
CA ALA A 72 -4.68 -4.19 -11.67
C ALA A 72 -5.28 -4.54 -13.04
N ARG A 73 -6.61 -4.57 -13.13
CA ARG A 73 -7.33 -4.96 -14.35
C ARG A 73 -8.50 -4.03 -14.63
N LEU A 74 -8.61 -3.61 -15.88
CA LEU A 74 -9.74 -2.82 -16.39
C LEU A 74 -10.70 -3.75 -17.13
N GLU A 75 -11.94 -3.86 -16.66
CA GLU A 75 -12.96 -4.70 -17.27
C GLU A 75 -14.32 -3.99 -17.25
N ASN A 76 -15.01 -3.91 -18.39
CA ASN A 76 -16.36 -3.34 -18.49
C ASN A 76 -16.50 -1.91 -17.89
N GLY A 77 -15.44 -1.09 -17.99
CA GLY A 77 -15.43 0.26 -17.43
C GLY A 77 -15.19 0.32 -15.92
N LEU A 78 -14.81 -0.79 -15.29
CA LEU A 78 -14.40 -0.87 -13.90
C LEU A 78 -12.90 -1.19 -13.80
N LEU A 79 -12.18 -0.40 -13.02
CA LEU A 79 -10.81 -0.70 -12.62
C LEU A 79 -10.86 -1.50 -11.31
N HIS A 80 -10.31 -2.71 -11.35
CA HIS A 80 -10.11 -3.58 -10.20
C HIS A 80 -8.63 -3.56 -9.82
N VAL A 81 -8.33 -3.12 -8.61
CA VAL A 81 -6.97 -3.16 -8.04
C VAL A 81 -6.95 -4.21 -6.94
N GLU A 82 -6.19 -5.27 -7.16
CA GLU A 82 -6.00 -6.34 -6.18
C GLU A 82 -4.86 -5.98 -5.23
N LEU A 83 -5.12 -6.19 -3.94
CA LEU A 83 -4.23 -5.85 -2.85
C LEU A 83 -4.02 -7.09 -1.98
N ARG A 84 -2.82 -7.27 -1.45
CA ARG A 84 -2.51 -8.33 -0.50
C ARG A 84 -1.74 -7.80 0.70
N ARG A 85 -2.11 -8.27 1.89
CA ARG A 85 -1.34 -8.06 3.12
C ARG A 85 -0.27 -9.13 3.29
N GLU A 86 0.99 -8.73 3.25
CA GLU A 86 2.15 -9.59 3.42
C GLU A 86 2.88 -9.26 4.71
N ILE A 87 2.50 -9.89 5.82
CA ILE A 87 3.20 -9.72 7.10
C ILE A 87 4.56 -10.43 7.01
N PRO A 88 5.69 -9.72 7.16
CA PRO A 88 7.02 -10.32 7.15
C PRO A 88 7.15 -11.44 8.17
N GLU A 89 7.74 -12.57 7.77
CA GLU A 89 7.98 -13.70 8.69
C GLU A 89 8.87 -13.31 9.86
N ALA A 90 9.72 -12.29 9.70
CA ALA A 90 10.60 -11.76 10.75
C ALA A 90 9.85 -11.17 11.96
N MET A 91 8.56 -10.82 11.80
CA MET A 91 7.69 -10.43 12.91
C MET A 91 7.01 -11.61 13.59
N LYS A 92 7.17 -12.84 13.10
CA LYS A 92 6.77 -14.01 13.87
C LYS A 92 7.59 -14.03 15.17
N PRO A 93 6.95 -14.22 16.33
CA PRO A 93 7.67 -14.26 17.60
C PRO A 93 8.73 -15.37 17.55
N ARG A 94 9.99 -14.99 17.78
CA ARG A 94 11.09 -15.94 17.91
C ARG A 94 11.19 -16.40 19.35
N LYS A 95 11.38 -17.71 19.56
CA LYS A 95 11.68 -18.27 20.88
C LYS A 95 13.09 -17.83 21.28
N ILE A 96 13.24 -17.28 22.49
CA ILE A 96 14.53 -16.97 23.10
C ILE A 96 14.81 -18.04 24.13
N ASP A 97 15.92 -18.76 23.98
CA ASP A 97 16.33 -19.75 24.97
C ASP A 97 16.93 -19.07 26.21
N ILE A 98 16.43 -19.45 27.38
CA ILE A 98 16.95 -18.99 28.67
C ILE A 98 18.16 -19.86 29.00
N ARG A 99 19.37 -19.26 29.00
CA ARG A 99 20.59 -19.94 29.48
C ARG A 99 20.67 -19.81 30.99
N ALA A 100 20.96 -20.91 31.69
CA ALA A 100 21.27 -20.88 33.10
C ALA A 100 22.58 -20.09 33.32
N ALA A 101 22.60 -19.23 34.33
CA ALA A 101 23.79 -18.52 34.74
C ALA A 101 24.76 -19.51 35.42
N GLU A 102 25.70 -20.08 34.67
CA GLU A 102 26.84 -20.74 35.30
C GLU A 102 27.83 -19.68 35.79
N GLY A 103 27.83 -19.48 37.10
CA GLY A 103 28.88 -18.77 37.83
C GLY A 103 28.83 -17.26 37.72
N SER A 104 27.89 -16.63 38.40
CA SER A 104 28.07 -15.23 38.83
C SER A 104 29.26 -15.18 39.79
N ARG A 105 30.46 -14.90 39.27
CA ARG A 105 31.51 -14.28 40.09
C ARG A 105 31.04 -12.86 40.38
N LEU A 106 30.25 -12.75 41.45
CA LEU A 106 29.98 -11.50 42.12
C LEU A 106 31.33 -10.88 42.45
N ILE A 107 31.52 -9.63 42.05
CA ILE A 107 32.72 -8.86 42.38
C ILE A 107 32.68 -8.66 43.90
N GLU A 108 33.45 -9.45 44.65
CA GLU A 108 33.69 -9.18 46.07
C GLU A 108 34.49 -7.89 46.14
N ALA A 109 33.84 -6.81 46.59
CA ALA A 109 34.52 -5.59 46.95
C ALA A 109 35.31 -5.86 48.24
N GLU A 110 36.63 -5.93 48.12
CA GLU A 110 37.57 -5.96 49.24
C GLU A 110 37.26 -4.81 50.20
N ARG A 111 36.67 -5.10 51.36
CA ARG A 111 36.67 -4.17 52.48
C ARG A 111 38.07 -4.20 53.08
N THR A 112 38.91 -3.26 52.66
CA THR A 112 40.12 -2.94 53.41
C THR A 112 39.72 -2.39 54.77
N GLN A 113 39.89 -3.20 55.81
CA GLN A 113 39.95 -2.71 57.19
C GLN A 113 41.18 -1.80 57.30
N ALA A 114 40.96 -0.51 57.52
CA ALA A 114 41.95 0.36 58.14
C ALA A 114 41.56 0.51 59.61
N ALA A 115 42.30 -0.19 60.47
CA ALA A 115 42.37 0.05 61.90
C ALA A 115 43.77 0.61 62.20
N ALA A 116 43.80 1.79 62.81
CA ALA A 116 44.81 2.38 63.72
C ALA A 116 44.85 3.90 63.53
#